data_AF-G0H4L4-F1
#
_entry.id   AF-G0H4L4-F1
#
_cell.length_a   1.000
_cell.length_b   1.000
_cell.length_c   1.000
_cell.angle_alpha   90.00
_cell.angle_beta   90.00
_cell.angle_gamma   90.00
#
_symmetry.space_group_name_H-M   'P 1'
#
loop_
_entity.id
_entity.type
_entity.pdbx_description
1 polymer ?
#
loop_
_entity_poly.entity_id
_entity_poly.type
_entity_poly.pdbx_seq_one_letter_code
_entity_poly.pdbx_strand_id
1 'polypeptide(L)'
;MWEKDRIYADSKRKIHESFPKIIVNLAVAFIIWLLAILVFQPLGDFLGNPFIFGLIGMKAIISGVVIIALIIILLKILKNILMLTDGISDMVAVKFMKDDLNEEKLQHYRSGFRGLGYVLLAIIAYMFFLPLLAGIFAALAGIVLVLLIIWAIFVVIRVGNIFSEDIERKAAEITKKFEKTENKESEEE
;
A
#
# COMPACT_ATOMS: atom_id res chain seq x y z
N MET A 1 26.11 -4.20 -18.81
CA MET A 1 26.50 -4.42 -17.39
C MET A 1 26.21 -3.17 -16.57
N TRP A 2 26.81 -2.03 -16.92
CA TRP A 2 26.65 -0.71 -16.27
C TRP A 2 25.22 -0.22 -16.02
N GLU A 3 24.25 -0.57 -16.86
CA GLU A 3 22.86 -0.10 -16.71
C GLU A 3 22.09 -0.82 -15.60
N LYS A 4 22.28 -2.15 -15.47
CA LYS A 4 21.67 -2.95 -14.41
C LYS A 4 22.20 -2.58 -13.04
N ASP A 5 23.50 -2.35 -12.93
CA ASP A 5 24.14 -1.95 -11.67
C ASP A 5 23.67 -0.56 -11.21
N ARG A 6 23.46 0.37 -12.16
CA ARG A 6 22.87 1.70 -11.88
C ARG A 6 21.43 1.59 -11.39
N ILE A 7 20.59 0.80 -12.07
CA ILE A 7 19.19 0.60 -11.67
C ILE A 7 19.13 -0.04 -10.28
N TYR A 8 19.94 -1.06 -10.02
CA TYR A 8 19.98 -1.74 -8.72
C TYR A 8 20.47 -0.83 -7.58
N ALA A 9 21.48 0.01 -7.83
CA ALA A 9 21.95 0.99 -6.86
C ALA A 9 20.87 2.05 -6.54
N ASP A 10 20.16 2.53 -7.57
CA ASP A 10 19.05 3.47 -7.39
C ASP A 10 17.86 2.83 -6.66
N SER A 11 17.53 1.57 -6.94
CA SER A 11 16.54 0.78 -6.18
C SER A 11 16.85 0.76 -4.69
N LYS A 12 18.10 0.40 -4.35
CA LYS A 12 18.54 0.29 -2.95
C LYS A 12 18.44 1.64 -2.23
N ARG A 13 18.82 2.71 -2.92
CA ARG A 13 18.70 4.08 -2.41
C ARG A 13 17.25 4.47 -2.16
N LYS A 14 16.36 4.28 -3.14
CA LYS A 14 14.91 4.55 -3.00
C LYS A 14 14.32 3.83 -1.79
N ILE A 15 14.63 2.55 -1.61
CA ILE A 15 14.15 1.74 -0.49
C ILE A 15 14.68 2.30 0.84
N HIS A 16 16.00 2.51 0.93
CA HIS A 16 16.64 2.97 2.16
C HIS A 16 16.17 4.36 2.60
N GLU A 17 15.93 5.27 1.66
CA GLU A 17 15.43 6.61 1.96
C GLU A 17 13.95 6.62 2.33
N SER A 18 13.14 5.75 1.72
CA SER A 18 11.68 5.79 1.84
C SER A 18 11.17 4.99 3.03
N PHE A 19 11.76 3.82 3.29
CA PHE A 19 11.27 2.89 4.31
C PHE A 19 11.26 3.50 5.73
N PRO A 20 12.36 4.13 6.23
CA PRO A 20 12.34 4.76 7.54
C PRO A 20 11.34 5.92 7.62
N LYS A 21 11.21 6.72 6.55
CA LYS A 21 10.25 7.83 6.49
C LYS A 21 8.80 7.34 6.57
N ILE A 22 8.49 6.19 5.96
CA ILE A 22 7.15 5.57 6.07
C ILE A 22 6.89 5.20 7.53
N ILE A 23 7.83 4.50 8.18
CA ILE A 23 7.69 4.07 9.58
C ILE A 23 7.48 5.26 10.51
N VAL A 24 8.32 6.30 10.39
CA VAL A 24 8.21 7.49 11.25
C VAL A 24 6.87 8.20 11.05
N ASN A 25 6.47 8.45 9.80
CA ASN A 25 5.19 9.13 9.55
C ASN A 25 4.00 8.27 9.98
N LEU A 26 4.07 6.94 9.84
CA LEU A 26 3.04 6.02 10.30
C LEU A 26 2.93 6.01 11.83
N ALA A 27 4.06 6.04 12.55
CA ALA A 27 4.08 6.17 14.00
C ALA A 27 3.47 7.50 14.46
N VAL A 28 3.79 8.61 13.79
CA VAL A 28 3.19 9.92 14.08
C VAL A 28 1.68 9.90 13.82
N ALA A 29 1.23 9.34 12.69
CA ALA A 29 -0.19 9.18 12.39
C ALA A 29 -0.89 8.32 13.47
N PHE A 30 -0.24 7.25 13.90
CA PHE A 30 -0.77 6.36 14.94
C PHE A 30 -0.91 7.05 16.29
N ILE A 31 0.07 7.86 16.72
CA ILE A 31 -0.02 8.63 17.96
C ILE A 31 -1.17 9.64 17.89
N ILE A 32 -1.28 10.40 16.79
CA ILE A 32 -2.37 11.38 16.61
C ILE A 32 -3.73 10.69 16.65
N TRP A 33 -3.86 9.57 15.95
CA TRP A 33 -5.09 8.77 15.93
C TRP A 33 -5.44 8.22 17.31
N LEU A 34 -4.45 7.70 18.04
CA LEU A 34 -4.63 7.15 19.38
C LEU A 34 -5.11 8.25 20.35
N LEU A 35 -4.49 9.43 20.30
CA LEU A 35 -4.95 10.60 21.08
C LEU A 35 -6.37 11.02 20.68
N ALA A 36 -6.69 10.99 19.39
CA ALA A 36 -8.03 11.34 18.92
C ALA A 36 -9.11 10.42 19.48
N ILE A 37 -8.88 9.10 19.49
CA ILE A 37 -9.88 8.13 19.96
C ILE A 37 -9.94 8.06 21.47
N LEU A 38 -8.79 8.04 22.15
CA LEU A 38 -8.77 7.81 23.60
C LEU A 38 -9.03 9.09 24.41
N VAL A 39 -8.69 10.25 23.84
CA VAL A 39 -8.74 11.52 24.58
C VAL A 39 -9.73 12.47 23.92
N PHE A 40 -9.52 12.84 22.66
CA PHE A 40 -10.28 13.96 22.08
C PHE A 40 -11.75 13.62 21.78
N GLN A 41 -12.07 12.45 21.25
CA GLN A 41 -13.46 12.04 20.99
C GLN A 41 -14.28 11.91 22.29
N PRO A 42 -13.82 11.21 23.35
CA PRO A 42 -14.53 11.14 24.62
C PRO A 42 -14.73 12.52 25.27
N LEU A 43 -13.73 13.39 25.20
CA LEU A 43 -13.87 14.78 25.67
C LEU A 43 -14.91 15.54 24.83
N GLY A 44 -14.93 15.32 23.51
CA GLY A 44 -15.95 15.88 22.62
C GLY A 44 -17.36 15.42 22.98
N ASP A 45 -17.54 14.15 23.33
CA ASP A 45 -18.83 13.62 23.80
C ASP A 45 -19.22 14.23 25.16
N PHE A 46 -18.27 14.37 26.08
CA PHE A 46 -18.49 14.97 27.39
C PHE A 46 -18.92 16.45 27.29
N LEU A 47 -18.20 17.24 26.49
CA LEU A 47 -18.49 18.64 26.23
C LEU A 47 -19.77 18.83 25.40
N GLY A 48 -20.06 17.88 24.51
CA GLY A 48 -21.27 17.91 23.68
C GLY A 48 -22.55 17.51 24.41
N ASN A 49 -22.44 17.03 25.65
CA ASN A 49 -23.59 16.65 26.44
C ASN A 49 -24.49 17.88 26.75
N PRO A 50 -25.77 17.87 26.34
CA PRO A 50 -26.72 18.97 26.61
C PRO A 50 -26.87 19.33 28.08
N PHE A 51 -26.61 18.38 28.98
CA PHE A 51 -26.76 18.54 30.43
C PHE A 51 -25.48 19.05 31.14
N ILE A 52 -24.34 19.11 30.45
CA ILE A 52 -23.06 19.51 31.06
C ILE A 52 -22.59 20.85 30.48
N PHE A 53 -22.29 20.88 29.18
CA PHE A 53 -21.71 22.06 28.50
C PHE A 53 -22.52 22.52 27.28
N GLY A 54 -23.42 21.68 26.74
CA GLY A 54 -24.33 22.08 25.66
C GLY A 54 -23.68 22.34 24.29
N LEU A 55 -22.40 21.99 24.10
CA LEU A 55 -21.67 22.19 22.84
C LEU A 55 -21.98 21.08 21.82
N ILE A 56 -23.24 21.00 21.41
CA ILE A 56 -23.75 19.94 20.52
C ILE A 56 -22.89 19.87 19.25
N GLY A 57 -22.44 18.65 18.90
CA GLY A 57 -21.64 18.39 17.70
C GLY A 57 -20.12 18.50 17.88
N MET A 58 -19.62 18.78 19.09
CA MET A 58 -18.17 18.89 19.36
C MET A 58 -17.37 17.65 18.93
N LYS A 59 -17.91 16.44 19.14
CA LYS A 59 -17.30 15.18 18.67
C LYS A 59 -17.03 15.18 17.16
N ALA A 60 -18.01 15.62 16.35
CA ALA A 60 -17.89 15.63 14.90
C ALA A 60 -16.86 16.66 14.42
N ILE A 61 -16.78 17.83 15.06
CA ILE A 61 -15.78 18.86 14.78
C ILE A 61 -14.37 18.32 15.08
N ILE A 62 -14.18 17.71 16.25
CA ILE A 62 -12.90 17.09 16.64
C ILE A 62 -12.50 16.01 15.64
N SER A 63 -13.42 15.09 15.31
CA SER A 63 -13.18 14.07 14.28
C SER A 63 -12.76 14.69 12.94
N GLY A 64 -13.43 15.75 12.49
CA GLY A 64 -13.12 16.43 11.24
C GLY A 64 -11.71 17.05 11.22
N VAL A 65 -11.31 17.73 12.29
CA VAL A 65 -9.96 18.31 12.41
C VAL A 65 -8.89 17.22 12.40
N VAL A 66 -9.11 16.12 13.14
CA VAL A 66 -8.17 14.99 13.16
C VAL A 66 -8.08 14.32 11.78
N ILE A 67 -9.20 14.16 11.08
CA ILE A 67 -9.21 13.63 9.70
C ILE A 67 -8.30 14.49 8.80
N ILE A 68 -8.42 15.82 8.85
CA ILE A 68 -7.57 16.71 8.05
C ILE A 68 -6.10 16.51 8.38
N ALA A 69 -5.74 16.43 9.66
CA ALA A 69 -4.36 16.19 10.09
C ALA A 69 -3.81 14.84 9.57
N LEU A 70 -4.62 13.77 9.65
CA LEU A 70 -4.25 12.46 9.15
C LEU A 70 -4.11 12.42 7.63
N ILE A 71 -4.98 13.12 6.89
CA ILE A 71 -4.87 13.26 5.43
C ILE A 71 -3.50 13.85 5.05
N ILE A 72 -3.08 14.92 5.72
CA ILE A 72 -1.79 15.57 5.45
C ILE A 72 -0.62 14.60 5.64
N ILE A 73 -0.66 13.78 6.70
CA ILE A 73 0.40 12.80 6.98
C ILE A 73 0.35 11.64 5.97
N LEU A 74 -0.84 11.15 5.65
CA LEU A 74 -1.01 10.08 4.66
C LEU A 74 -0.54 10.49 3.26
N LEU A 75 -0.72 11.75 2.86
CA LEU A 75 -0.16 12.26 1.60
C LEU A 75 1.38 12.22 1.59
N LYS A 76 2.04 12.43 2.75
CA LYS A 76 3.49 12.24 2.87
C LYS A 76 3.88 10.77 2.77
N ILE A 77 3.15 9.88 3.44
CA ILE A 77 3.38 8.43 3.39
C ILE A 77 3.19 7.90 1.96
N LEU A 78 2.15 8.35 1.26
CA LEU A 78 1.84 7.97 -0.11
C LEU A 78 3.02 8.22 -1.05
N LYS A 79 3.64 9.40 -0.98
CA LYS A 79 4.82 9.72 -1.79
C LYS A 79 6.00 8.79 -1.50
N ASN A 80 6.24 8.46 -0.23
CA ASN A 80 7.32 7.55 0.15
C ASN A 80 7.00 6.10 -0.25
N ILE A 81 5.74 5.66 -0.15
CA ILE A 81 5.32 4.33 -0.63
C ILE A 81 5.54 4.22 -2.14
N LEU A 82 5.20 5.25 -2.92
CA LEU A 82 5.48 5.26 -4.34
C LEU A 82 6.96 5.03 -4.66
N MET A 83 7.84 5.77 -3.97
CA MET A 83 9.29 5.61 -4.13
C MET A 83 9.79 4.24 -3.68
N LEU A 84 9.30 3.73 -2.54
CA LEU A 84 9.64 2.39 -2.03
C LEU A 84 9.24 1.32 -3.04
N THR A 85 8.04 1.44 -3.57
CA THR A 85 7.42 0.47 -4.46
C THR A 85 8.10 0.46 -5.84
N ASP A 86 8.51 1.64 -6.32
CA ASP A 86 9.39 1.76 -7.49
C ASP A 86 10.74 1.07 -7.26
N GLY A 87 11.36 1.29 -6.10
CA GLY A 87 12.63 0.64 -5.76
C GLY A 87 12.53 -0.88 -5.70
N ILE A 88 11.45 -1.41 -5.11
CA ILE A 88 11.17 -2.86 -5.08
C ILE A 88 10.95 -3.38 -6.51
N SER A 89 10.10 -2.70 -7.28
CA SER A 89 9.81 -3.07 -8.67
C SER A 89 11.08 -3.14 -9.53
N ASP A 90 11.93 -2.10 -9.44
CA ASP A 90 13.21 -2.03 -10.13
C ASP A 90 14.14 -3.19 -9.75
N MET A 91 14.22 -3.51 -8.44
CA MET A 91 15.05 -4.60 -7.94
C MET A 91 14.58 -5.97 -8.45
N VAL A 92 13.26 -6.17 -8.47
CA VAL A 92 12.64 -7.40 -8.96
C VAL A 92 12.83 -7.52 -10.48
N ALA A 93 12.56 -6.47 -11.25
CA ALA A 93 12.75 -6.45 -12.70
C ALA A 93 14.19 -6.81 -13.12
N VAL A 94 15.22 -6.24 -12.46
CA VAL A 94 16.63 -6.55 -12.75
C VAL A 94 16.94 -8.04 -12.51
N LYS A 95 16.31 -8.67 -11.51
CA LYS A 95 16.53 -10.09 -11.20
C LYS A 95 15.82 -11.03 -12.17
N PHE A 96 14.64 -10.65 -12.65
CA PHE A 96 13.76 -11.51 -13.44
C PHE A 96 13.88 -11.32 -14.96
N MET A 97 14.10 -10.10 -15.44
CA MET A 97 14.09 -9.76 -16.88
C MET A 97 15.51 -9.67 -17.48
N LYS A 98 16.48 -10.44 -16.94
CA LYS A 98 17.92 -10.35 -17.22
C LYS A 98 18.28 -9.79 -18.61
N ASP A 99 17.88 -10.42 -19.71
CA ASP A 99 18.33 -10.01 -21.06
C ASP A 99 17.29 -9.24 -21.90
N ASP A 100 16.11 -8.97 -21.32
CA ASP A 100 14.94 -8.41 -22.04
C ASP A 100 14.42 -7.13 -21.35
N LEU A 101 15.33 -6.44 -20.65
CA LEU A 101 15.03 -5.27 -19.84
C LEU A 101 14.83 -4.05 -20.76
N ASN A 102 13.57 -3.70 -21.02
CA ASN A 102 13.17 -2.48 -21.72
C ASN A 102 12.45 -1.53 -20.75
N GLU A 103 12.56 -0.23 -21.01
CA GLU A 103 11.96 0.84 -20.18
C GLU A 103 10.44 0.73 -20.11
N GLU A 104 9.78 0.29 -21.19
CA GLU A 104 8.34 0.05 -21.23
C GLU A 104 7.90 -1.08 -20.27
N LYS A 105 8.60 -2.23 -20.31
CA LYS A 105 8.35 -3.35 -19.39
C LYS A 105 8.61 -2.94 -17.94
N LEU A 106 9.66 -2.15 -17.69
CA LEU A 106 9.99 -1.63 -16.37
C LEU A 106 8.88 -0.72 -15.83
N GLN A 107 8.35 0.18 -16.65
CA GLN A 107 7.22 1.04 -16.27
C GLN A 107 5.95 0.23 -15.99
N HIS A 108 5.69 -0.80 -16.80
CA HIS A 108 4.55 -1.70 -16.60
C HIS A 108 4.65 -2.43 -15.25
N TYR A 109 5.84 -2.96 -14.93
CA TYR A 109 6.14 -3.62 -13.66
C TYR A 109 6.01 -2.65 -12.46
N ARG A 110 6.49 -1.41 -12.59
CA ARG A 110 6.34 -0.35 -11.57
C ARG A 110 4.86 -0.06 -11.31
N SER A 111 4.05 0.04 -12.37
CA SER A 111 2.61 0.28 -12.25
C SER A 111 1.91 -0.82 -11.43
N GLY A 112 2.26 -2.09 -11.68
CA GLY A 112 1.72 -3.22 -10.92
C GLY A 112 2.05 -3.15 -9.43
N PHE A 113 3.33 -2.95 -9.12
CA PHE A 113 3.79 -2.79 -7.73
C PHE A 113 3.12 -1.58 -7.06
N ARG A 114 3.06 -0.42 -7.73
CA ARG A 114 2.41 0.80 -7.21
C ARG A 114 0.94 0.55 -6.86
N GLY A 115 0.22 -0.21 -7.70
CA GLY A 115 -1.15 -0.63 -7.42
C GLY A 115 -1.27 -1.36 -6.08
N LEU A 116 -0.40 -2.34 -5.81
CA LEU A 116 -0.37 -3.04 -4.53
C LEU A 116 -0.03 -2.12 -3.36
N GLY A 117 0.95 -1.23 -3.53
CA GLY A 117 1.32 -0.23 -2.53
C GLY A 117 0.15 0.70 -2.18
N TYR A 118 -0.63 1.12 -3.17
CA TYR A 118 -1.82 1.94 -2.95
C TYR A 118 -2.93 1.20 -2.21
N VAL A 119 -3.20 -0.06 -2.56
CA VAL A 119 -4.23 -0.86 -1.86
C VAL A 119 -3.85 -1.04 -0.39
N LEU A 120 -2.60 -1.42 -0.12
CA LEU A 120 -2.12 -1.61 1.25
C LEU A 120 -2.20 -0.32 2.06
N LEU A 121 -1.77 0.81 1.48
CA LEU A 121 -1.88 2.10 2.14
C LEU A 121 -3.35 2.51 2.36
N ALA A 122 -4.24 2.29 1.39
CA ALA A 122 -5.65 2.63 1.50
C ALA A 122 -6.33 1.84 2.63
N ILE A 123 -6.01 0.55 2.79
CA ILE A 123 -6.51 -0.27 3.90
C ILE A 123 -6.04 0.29 5.24
N ILE A 124 -4.73 0.57 5.37
CA ILE A 124 -4.15 1.14 6.60
C ILE A 124 -4.78 2.52 6.90
N ALA A 125 -4.90 3.38 5.89
CA ALA A 125 -5.55 4.69 6.00
C ALA A 125 -7.00 4.56 6.45
N TYR A 126 -7.76 3.61 5.89
CA TYR A 126 -9.13 3.37 6.26
C TYR A 126 -9.26 2.92 7.72
N MET A 127 -8.33 2.11 8.23
CA MET A 127 -8.31 1.76 9.67
C MET A 127 -8.17 3.01 10.55
N PHE A 128 -7.34 3.97 10.14
CA PHE A 128 -7.23 5.25 10.85
C PHE A 128 -8.52 6.07 10.77
N PHE A 129 -9.14 6.13 9.59
CA PHE A 129 -10.32 6.96 9.38
C PHE A 129 -11.62 6.38 9.91
N LEU A 130 -11.77 5.05 9.99
CA LEU A 130 -12.99 4.37 10.39
C LEU A 130 -13.65 4.95 11.66
N PRO A 131 -12.99 5.01 12.83
CA PRO A 131 -13.60 5.53 14.06
C PRO A 131 -13.89 7.04 14.00
N LEU A 132 -13.14 7.79 13.19
CA LEU A 132 -13.32 9.22 13.02
C LEU A 132 -14.52 9.53 12.11
N LEU A 133 -14.63 8.81 11.00
CA LEU A 133 -15.77 8.84 10.08
C LEU A 133 -17.06 8.39 10.80
N ALA A 134 -16.99 7.31 11.56
CA ALA A 134 -18.12 6.84 12.36
C ALA A 134 -18.54 7.86 13.43
N GLY A 135 -17.60 8.63 13.98
CA GLY A 135 -17.87 9.74 14.88
C GLY A 135 -18.55 10.95 14.23
N ILE A 136 -18.61 11.02 12.88
CA ILE A 136 -19.34 12.05 12.14
C ILE A 136 -20.66 11.45 11.62
N PHE A 137 -20.57 10.40 10.80
CA PHE A 137 -21.69 9.70 10.17
C PHE A 137 -21.34 8.21 9.97
N ALA A 138 -21.95 7.32 10.76
CA ALA A 138 -21.67 5.88 10.68
C ALA A 138 -21.92 5.27 9.29
N ALA A 139 -23.00 5.70 8.61
CA ALA A 139 -23.32 5.24 7.26
C ALA A 139 -22.23 5.62 6.24
N LEU A 140 -21.61 6.79 6.39
CA LEU A 140 -20.54 7.24 5.50
C LEU A 140 -19.31 6.31 5.58
N ALA A 141 -18.95 5.87 6.78
CA ALA A 141 -17.86 4.91 6.96
C ALA A 141 -18.14 3.61 6.20
N GLY A 142 -19.35 3.05 6.33
CA GLY A 142 -19.76 1.84 5.62
C GLY A 142 -19.69 1.98 4.10
N ILE A 143 -20.17 3.10 3.55
CA ILE A 143 -20.13 3.37 2.10
C ILE A 143 -18.69 3.44 1.60
N VAL A 144 -17.81 4.14 2.32
CA VAL A 144 -16.39 4.27 1.96
C VAL A 144 -15.71 2.89 1.97
N LEU A 145 -16.02 2.02 2.94
CA LEU A 145 -15.49 0.66 2.98
C LEU A 145 -15.89 -0.16 1.75
N VAL A 146 -17.17 -0.13 1.37
CA VAL A 146 -17.67 -0.87 0.21
C VAL A 146 -16.96 -0.41 -1.07
N LEU A 147 -16.85 0.91 -1.26
CA LEU A 147 -16.12 1.47 -2.41
C LEU A 147 -14.64 1.06 -2.42
N LEU A 148 -13.99 1.06 -1.25
CA LEU A 148 -12.60 0.64 -1.10
C LEU A 148 -12.42 -0.83 -1.48
N ILE A 149 -13.32 -1.72 -1.04
CA ILE A 149 -13.28 -3.15 -1.38
C ILE A 149 -13.40 -3.35 -2.88
N ILE A 150 -14.39 -2.72 -3.52
CA ILE A 150 -14.61 -2.84 -4.97
C ILE A 150 -13.37 -2.36 -5.73
N TRP A 151 -12.81 -1.21 -5.35
CA TRP A 151 -11.60 -0.66 -5.95
C TRP A 151 -10.38 -1.56 -5.73
N ALA A 152 -10.20 -2.11 -4.53
CA ALA A 152 -9.09 -3.01 -4.22
C ALA A 152 -9.14 -4.29 -5.08
N ILE A 153 -10.32 -4.89 -5.26
CA ILE A 153 -10.51 -6.05 -6.15
C ILE A 153 -10.06 -5.71 -7.58
N PHE A 154 -10.51 -4.56 -8.10
CA PHE A 154 -10.13 -4.13 -9.45
C PHE A 154 -8.61 -3.92 -9.60
N VAL A 155 -7.95 -3.34 -8.60
CA VAL A 155 -6.50 -3.17 -8.60
C VAL A 155 -5.79 -4.51 -8.57
N VAL A 156 -6.20 -5.45 -7.71
CA VAL A 156 -5.58 -6.77 -7.62
C VAL A 156 -5.71 -7.53 -8.95
N ILE A 157 -6.87 -7.49 -9.61
CA ILE A 157 -7.06 -8.11 -10.92
C ILE A 157 -6.13 -7.47 -11.96
N ARG A 158 -6.07 -6.13 -12.00
CA ARG A 158 -5.18 -5.40 -12.91
C ARG A 158 -3.72 -5.79 -12.70
N VAL A 159 -3.29 -5.88 -11.45
CA VAL A 159 -1.92 -6.28 -11.09
C VAL A 159 -1.64 -7.74 -11.48
N GLY A 160 -2.59 -8.65 -11.27
CA GLY A 160 -2.47 -10.05 -11.69
C GLY A 160 -2.23 -10.18 -13.20
N ASN A 161 -2.98 -9.42 -14.01
CA ASN A 161 -2.82 -9.40 -15.46
C ASN A 161 -1.44 -8.84 -15.90
N ILE A 162 -0.89 -7.86 -15.18
CA ILE A 162 0.45 -7.29 -15.45
C ILE A 162 1.55 -8.35 -15.33
N PHE A 163 1.39 -9.34 -14.43
CA PHE A 163 2.40 -10.36 -14.17
C PHE A 163 2.10 -11.71 -14.84
N SER A 164 1.00 -11.87 -15.58
CA SER A 164 0.58 -13.20 -16.05
C SER A 164 1.58 -13.81 -17.03
N GLU A 165 2.10 -13.03 -17.99
CA GLU A 165 3.08 -13.48 -18.99
C GLU A 165 4.37 -14.01 -18.34
N ASP A 166 4.85 -13.33 -17.29
CA ASP A 166 6.06 -13.72 -16.55
C ASP A 166 5.85 -15.00 -15.74
N ILE A 167 4.65 -15.18 -15.17
CA ILE A 167 4.28 -16.38 -14.41
C ILE A 167 4.16 -17.58 -15.35
N GLU A 168 3.53 -17.42 -16.52
CA GLU A 168 3.39 -18.48 -17.52
C GLU A 168 4.75 -18.93 -18.06
N ARG A 169 5.66 -18.00 -18.37
CA ARG A 169 7.00 -18.32 -18.85
C ARG A 169 7.80 -19.11 -17.81
N LYS A 170 7.67 -18.76 -16.53
CA LYS A 170 8.31 -19.50 -15.43
C LYS A 170 7.71 -20.88 -15.21
N ALA A 171 6.38 -20.99 -15.26
CA ALA A 171 5.72 -22.28 -15.17
C ALA A 171 6.21 -23.22 -16.29
N ALA A 172 6.31 -22.72 -17.51
CA ALA A 172 6.84 -23.48 -18.65
C ALA A 172 8.31 -23.89 -18.49
N GLU A 173 9.17 -23.01 -17.95
CA GLU A 173 10.57 -23.35 -17.66
C GLU A 173 10.71 -24.41 -16.55
N ILE A 174 9.85 -24.35 -15.54
CA ILE A 174 9.81 -25.32 -14.44
C ILE A 174 9.35 -26.68 -14.96
N THR A 175 8.27 -26.74 -15.75
CA THR A 175 7.78 -27.97 -16.38
C THR A 175 8.86 -28.61 -17.27
N LYS A 176 9.55 -27.82 -18.09
CA LYS A 176 10.66 -28.32 -18.93
C LYS A 176 11.85 -28.86 -18.13
N LYS A 177 12.10 -28.33 -16.92
CA LYS A 177 13.14 -28.86 -16.04
C LYS A 177 12.72 -30.18 -15.41
N PHE A 178 11.45 -30.33 -15.04
CA PHE A 178 10.93 -31.59 -14.54
C PHE A 178 10.96 -32.69 -15.60
N GLU A 179 10.48 -32.42 -16.83
CA GLU A 179 10.56 -33.38 -17.95
C GLU A 179 12.00 -33.79 -18.28
N LYS A 180 12.97 -32.86 -18.23
CA LYS A 180 14.39 -33.18 -18.46
C LYS A 180 15.03 -33.97 -17.33
N THR A 181 14.49 -33.91 -16.12
CA THR A 181 15.00 -34.67 -14.97
C THR A 181 14.41 -36.09 -15.01
N GLU A 182 13.13 -36.20 -15.33
CA GLU A 182 12.41 -37.47 -15.50
C GLU A 182 12.96 -38.29 -16.69
N ASN A 183 13.20 -37.66 -17.85
CA ASN A 183 13.80 -38.37 -19.00
C ASN A 183 15.26 -38.82 -18.76
N LYS A 184 16.00 -38.16 -17.87
CA LYS A 184 17.37 -38.56 -17.52
C LYS A 184 17.39 -39.74 -16.56
N GLU A 185 16.46 -39.80 -15.61
CA GLU A 185 16.30 -40.97 -14.73
C GLU A 185 15.81 -42.20 -15.52
N SER A 186 15.02 -42.04 -16.58
CA SER A 186 14.58 -43.15 -17.43
C SER A 186 15.61 -43.63 -18.48
N GLU A 187 16.67 -42.86 -18.76
CA GLU A 187 17.76 -43.27 -19.67
C GLU A 187 18.94 -43.94 -18.93
N GLU A 188 18.96 -43.89 -17.59
CA GLU A 188 19.98 -44.50 -16.72
C GLU A 188 19.54 -45.85 -16.09
N GLU A 189 18.29 -46.30 -16.32
CA GLU A 189 17.77 -47.66 -16.03
C GLU A 189 17.84 -48.60 -17.25
#